data_AF-A0A3P7YGL2-F1
#
_entry.id   AF-A0A3P7YGL2-F1
#
_cell.length_a   1.000
_cell.length_b   1.000
_cell.length_c   1.000
_cell.angle_alpha   90.00
_cell.angle_beta   90.00
_cell.angle_gamma   90.00
#
_symmetry.space_group_name_H-M   'P 1'
#
loop_
_entity.id
_entity.type
_entity.pdbx_description
1 polymer ?
#
loop_
_entity_poly.entity_id
_entity_poly.type
_entity_poly.pdbx_seq_one_letter_code
_entity_poly.pdbx_strand_id
1 'polypeptide(L)'
;MKSVQKRFTLHILGADCTLTHNSRCDKLGLDPLWKRRLKRNLIFFFKLLNKLSSTSNHVIQYAETSHYDIRNSLALVKQTYSKSSLYMNYFTCKFSRLWNNLPQSTRTIKSLPLFVLCIDAYCFSENALNVLAPVSVFQSTSDILGTLNV
;
A
#
# COMPACT_ATOMS: atom_id res chain seq x y z
N MET A 1 -16.95 4.93 2.81
CA MET A 1 -15.79 5.86 2.75
C MET A 1 -15.28 6.13 1.33
N LYS A 2 -14.91 5.13 0.50
CA LYS A 2 -14.50 5.38 -0.91
C LYS A 2 -15.62 6.06 -1.72
N SER A 3 -16.86 5.64 -1.49
CA SER A 3 -18.08 6.27 -2.03
C SER A 3 -18.24 7.74 -1.65
N VAL A 4 -17.81 8.12 -0.44
CA VAL A 4 -17.91 9.50 0.06
C VAL A 4 -16.99 10.42 -0.72
N GLN A 5 -15.70 10.06 -0.88
CA GLN A 5 -14.77 10.88 -1.68
C GLN A 5 -15.21 10.94 -3.15
N LYS A 6 -15.70 9.82 -3.71
CA LYS A 6 -16.24 9.78 -5.07
C LYS A 6 -17.41 10.74 -5.26
N ARG A 7 -18.35 10.77 -4.31
CA ARG A 7 -19.54 11.63 -4.35
C ARG A 7 -19.18 13.10 -4.12
N PHE A 8 -18.30 13.38 -3.17
CA PHE A 8 -17.77 14.73 -2.90
C PHE A 8 -17.10 15.34 -4.13
N THR A 9 -16.21 14.57 -4.78
CA THR A 9 -15.51 15.04 -5.99
C THR A 9 -16.44 15.23 -7.20
N LEU A 10 -17.53 14.45 -7.32
CA LEU A 10 -18.58 14.72 -8.32
C LEU A 10 -19.38 15.97 -7.98
N HIS A 11 -19.74 16.15 -6.71
CA HIS A 11 -20.51 17.32 -6.27
C HIS A 11 -19.77 18.63 -6.56
N ILE A 12 -18.44 18.66 -6.45
CA ILE A 12 -17.64 19.85 -6.76
C ILE A 12 -17.48 20.07 -8.27
N LEU A 13 -17.26 19.00 -9.04
CA LEU A 13 -16.95 19.09 -10.48
C LEU A 13 -18.18 19.06 -11.39
N GLY A 14 -19.37 18.83 -10.84
CA GLY A 14 -20.61 18.63 -11.58
C GLY A 14 -20.89 17.15 -11.88
N ALA A 15 -22.19 16.81 -11.95
CA ALA A 15 -22.65 15.45 -12.23
C ALA A 15 -22.26 14.97 -13.64
N ASP A 16 -22.09 15.90 -14.58
CA ASP A 16 -21.74 15.62 -15.98
C ASP A 16 -20.24 15.36 -16.18
N CYS A 17 -19.46 15.31 -15.10
CA CYS A 17 -18.03 15.10 -15.15
C CYS A 17 -17.70 13.66 -15.64
N THR A 18 -17.10 13.57 -16.82
CA THR A 18 -16.65 12.30 -17.44
C THR A 18 -15.29 11.80 -16.92
N LEU A 19 -14.62 12.58 -16.07
CA LEU A 19 -13.29 12.24 -15.56
C LEU A 19 -13.33 11.03 -14.62
N THR A 20 -12.30 10.19 -14.73
CA THR A 20 -12.10 9.08 -13.79
C THR A 20 -11.93 9.61 -12.36
N HIS A 21 -12.20 8.78 -11.35
CA HIS A 21 -12.04 9.19 -9.96
C HIS A 21 -10.64 9.70 -9.62
N ASN A 22 -9.59 9.07 -10.14
CA ASN A 22 -8.22 9.51 -9.87
C ASN A 22 -7.96 10.87 -10.53
N SER A 23 -8.34 11.04 -11.80
CA SER A 23 -8.23 12.33 -12.51
C SER A 23 -9.01 13.45 -11.82
N ARG A 24 -10.18 13.15 -11.23
CA ARG A 24 -10.95 14.11 -10.42
C ARG A 24 -10.22 14.48 -9.13
N CYS A 25 -9.60 13.51 -8.47
CA CYS A 25 -8.76 13.76 -7.31
C CYS A 25 -7.57 14.64 -7.66
N ASP A 26 -6.85 14.34 -8.74
CA ASP A 26 -5.70 15.11 -9.20
C ASP A 26 -6.09 16.56 -9.57
N LYS A 27 -7.19 16.73 -10.31
CA LYS A 27 -7.74 18.05 -10.66
C LYS A 27 -8.07 18.91 -9.44
N LEU A 28 -8.47 18.28 -8.34
CA LEU A 28 -8.82 18.96 -7.09
C LEU A 28 -7.64 19.07 -6.10
N GLY A 29 -6.44 18.62 -6.49
CA GLY A 29 -5.27 18.56 -5.59
C GLY A 29 -5.46 17.62 -4.40
N LEU A 30 -6.30 16.59 -4.54
CA LEU A 30 -6.61 15.63 -3.48
C LEU A 30 -5.91 14.31 -3.72
N ASP A 31 -5.33 13.72 -2.67
CA ASP A 31 -4.90 12.33 -2.75
C ASP A 31 -6.11 11.36 -2.70
N PRO A 32 -6.20 10.40 -3.63
CA PRO A 32 -7.16 9.31 -3.54
C PRO A 32 -7.07 8.58 -2.19
N LEU A 33 -8.22 8.15 -1.65
CA LEU A 33 -8.29 7.46 -0.35
C LEU A 33 -7.37 6.23 -0.28
N TRP A 34 -7.23 5.49 -1.37
CA TRP A 34 -6.36 4.32 -1.42
C TRP A 34 -4.89 4.71 -1.22
N LYS A 35 -4.44 5.83 -1.81
CA LYS A 35 -3.08 6.35 -1.69
C LYS A 35 -2.78 6.80 -0.27
N ARG A 36 -3.71 7.55 0.34
CA ARG A 36 -3.63 7.95 1.76
C ARG A 36 -3.54 6.75 2.71
N ARG A 37 -4.35 5.71 2.47
CA ARG A 37 -4.30 4.46 3.25
C ARG A 37 -2.98 3.72 3.07
N LEU A 38 -2.49 3.62 1.84
CA LEU A 38 -1.20 2.99 1.55
C LEU A 38 -0.06 3.69 2.28
N LYS A 39 0.06 5.01 2.12
CA LYS A 39 1.09 5.83 2.79
C LYS A 39 1.06 5.63 4.30
N ARG A 40 -0.13 5.79 4.91
CA ARG A 40 -0.28 5.65 6.37
C ARG A 40 0.12 4.26 6.86
N ASN A 41 -0.26 3.22 6.14
CA ASN A 41 0.05 1.84 6.51
C ASN A 41 1.53 1.49 6.31
N LEU A 42 2.19 2.00 5.25
CA LEU A 42 3.64 1.83 5.06
C LEU A 42 4.43 2.57 6.15
N ILE A 43 4.02 3.77 6.53
CA ILE A 43 4.62 4.50 7.65
C ILE A 43 4.43 3.73 8.97
N PHE A 44 3.25 3.17 9.19
CA PHE A 44 2.99 2.35 10.36
C PHE A 44 3.87 1.08 10.35
N PHE A 45 4.01 0.43 9.20
CA PHE A 45 4.89 -0.73 9.03
C PHE A 45 6.37 -0.40 9.29
N PHE A 46 6.84 0.76 8.81
CA PHE A 46 8.17 1.27 9.13
C PHE A 46 8.38 1.42 10.65
N LYS A 47 7.38 1.99 11.35
CA LYS A 47 7.45 2.17 12.80
C LYS A 47 7.51 0.83 13.53
N LEU A 48 6.76 -0.17 13.07
CA LEU A 48 6.80 -1.53 13.61
C LEU A 48 8.20 -2.15 13.45
N LEU A 49 8.79 -2.08 12.25
CA LEU A 49 10.12 -2.62 11.97
C LEU A 49 11.23 -1.96 12.80
N ASN A 50 11.14 -0.65 12.98
CA ASN A 50 12.15 0.13 13.70
C ASN A 50 11.87 0.25 15.21
N LYS A 51 10.92 -0.53 15.74
CA LYS A 51 10.53 -0.51 17.17
C LYS A 51 10.13 0.89 17.68
N LEU A 52 9.58 1.73 16.79
CA LEU A 52 9.10 3.09 17.10
C LEU A 52 7.62 3.12 17.53
N SER A 53 6.94 1.97 17.52
CA SER A 53 5.55 1.81 17.94
C SER A 53 5.45 1.16 19.31
N SER A 54 4.47 1.59 20.12
CA SER A 54 4.20 1.03 21.46
C SER A 54 3.80 -0.45 21.46
N THR A 55 3.34 -0.97 20.32
CA THR A 55 3.05 -2.39 20.13
C THR A 55 4.32 -3.11 19.65
N SER A 56 4.94 -3.91 20.51
CA SER A 56 5.99 -4.83 20.08
C SER A 56 5.36 -6.00 19.33
N ASN A 57 5.63 -6.15 18.05
CA ASN A 57 5.14 -7.28 17.27
C ASN A 57 6.31 -8.17 16.84
N HIS A 58 6.48 -9.31 17.52
CA HIS A 58 7.53 -10.29 17.22
C HIS A 58 7.38 -10.96 15.84
N VAL A 59 6.21 -10.81 15.21
CA VAL A 59 5.85 -11.45 13.94
C VAL A 59 6.56 -10.82 12.74
N ILE A 60 6.92 -9.53 12.83
CA ILE A 60 7.56 -8.82 11.70
C ILE A 60 9.06 -8.73 11.97
N GLN A 61 9.85 -9.42 11.14
CA GLN A 61 11.31 -9.47 11.27
C GLN A 61 11.98 -9.26 9.92
N TYR A 62 13.17 -8.68 9.94
CA TYR A 62 14.02 -8.67 8.76
C TYR A 62 14.38 -10.10 8.35
N ALA A 63 14.44 -10.34 7.04
CA ALA A 63 14.95 -11.57 6.47
C ALA A 63 16.45 -11.67 6.76
N GLU A 64 16.92 -12.90 6.93
CA GLU A 64 18.36 -13.14 6.99
C GLU A 64 18.99 -12.73 5.68
N THR A 65 20.11 -12.01 5.77
CA THR A 65 20.89 -11.62 4.61
C THR A 65 21.49 -12.87 4.00
N SER A 66 21.35 -13.04 2.68
CA SER A 66 22.02 -14.13 1.97
C SER A 66 23.53 -14.05 2.16
N HIS A 67 24.20 -15.20 2.18
CA HIS A 67 25.67 -15.27 2.19
C HIS A 67 26.31 -14.69 0.92
N TYR A 68 25.52 -14.49 -0.13
CA TYR A 68 25.92 -13.87 -1.38
C TYR A 68 25.48 -12.41 -1.41
N ASP A 69 26.32 -11.54 -1.98
CA ASP A 69 25.98 -10.14 -2.24
C ASP A 69 25.06 -10.05 -3.46
N ILE A 70 23.76 -10.20 -3.22
CA ILE A 70 22.74 -10.09 -4.25
C ILE A 70 22.25 -8.64 -4.27
N ARG A 71 22.26 -8.02 -5.46
CA ARG A 71 21.70 -6.68 -5.66
C ARG A 71 20.24 -6.62 -5.20
N ASN A 72 19.85 -5.57 -4.48
CA ASN A 72 18.48 -5.38 -3.92
C ASN A 72 18.13 -6.28 -2.71
N SER A 73 19.09 -6.90 -2.03
CA SER A 73 18.84 -7.82 -0.90
C SER A 73 18.75 -7.15 0.49
N LEU A 74 19.23 -5.92 0.65
CA LEU A 74 19.32 -5.28 1.97
C LEU A 74 17.95 -4.91 2.54
N ALA A 75 17.78 -5.07 3.86
CA ALA A 75 16.57 -4.68 4.59
C ALA A 75 15.26 -5.30 4.03
N LEU A 76 15.34 -6.53 3.51
CA LEU A 76 14.16 -7.34 3.20
C LEU A 76 13.48 -7.81 4.49
N VAL A 77 12.16 -7.98 4.44
CA VAL A 77 11.36 -8.50 5.55
C VAL A 77 10.95 -9.94 5.24
N LYS A 78 10.96 -10.81 6.27
CA LYS A 78 10.48 -12.20 6.16
C LYS A 78 9.05 -12.18 5.63
N GLN A 79 8.83 -12.88 4.53
CA GLN A 79 7.52 -12.98 3.91
C GLN A 79 6.92 -14.35 4.21
N THR A 80 5.76 -14.36 4.86
CA THR A 80 4.98 -15.58 5.04
C THR A 80 4.24 -15.88 3.75
N TYR A 81 4.53 -17.03 3.13
CA TYR A 81 3.79 -17.49 1.97
C TYR A 81 2.50 -18.18 2.41
N SER A 82 1.37 -17.83 1.78
CA SER A 82 0.11 -18.54 1.96
C SER A 82 -0.62 -18.66 0.63
N LYS A 83 -1.27 -19.81 0.43
CA LYS A 83 -2.11 -20.07 -0.74
C LYS A 83 -3.48 -19.37 -0.64
N SER A 84 -3.89 -18.98 0.57
CA SER A 84 -5.18 -18.32 0.80
C SER A 84 -5.10 -16.83 0.46
N SER A 85 -5.97 -16.37 -0.44
CA SER A 85 -6.10 -14.95 -0.77
C SER A 85 -6.45 -14.10 0.45
N LEU A 86 -7.23 -14.66 1.40
CA LEU A 86 -7.62 -13.99 2.64
C LEU A 86 -6.37 -13.74 3.51
N TYR A 87 -5.53 -14.76 3.69
CA TYR A 87 -4.30 -14.63 4.47
C TYR A 87 -3.27 -13.72 3.79
N MET A 88 -3.14 -13.79 2.46
CA MET A 88 -2.26 -12.88 1.70
C MET A 88 -2.68 -11.42 1.81
N ASN A 89 -3.97 -11.15 2.08
CA ASN A 89 -4.49 -9.82 2.32
C ASN A 89 -4.39 -9.37 3.79
N TYR A 90 -3.95 -10.24 4.70
CA TYR A 90 -3.68 -9.86 6.08
C TYR A 90 -2.56 -8.81 6.14
N PHE A 91 -2.64 -7.90 7.11
CA PHE A 91 -1.80 -6.71 7.17
C PHE A 91 -0.30 -7.04 7.07
N THR A 92 0.20 -7.96 7.90
CA THR A 92 1.63 -8.30 7.91
C THR A 92 2.09 -8.88 6.58
N CYS A 93 1.37 -9.85 6.03
CA CYS A 93 1.71 -10.49 4.76
C CYS A 93 1.71 -9.49 3.59
N LYS A 94 0.64 -8.69 3.51
CA LYS A 94 0.47 -7.68 2.46
C LYS A 94 1.57 -6.63 2.51
N PHE A 95 1.85 -6.08 3.69
CA PHE A 95 2.83 -5.00 3.82
C PHE A 95 4.27 -5.49 3.83
N SER A 96 4.58 -6.74 4.21
CA SER A 96 5.89 -7.35 3.95
C SER A 96 6.18 -7.45 2.45
N ARG A 97 5.21 -7.88 1.64
CA ARG A 97 5.37 -7.94 0.18
C ARG A 97 5.55 -6.55 -0.42
N LEU A 98 4.72 -5.59 -0.01
CA LEU A 98 4.84 -4.21 -0.49
C LEU A 98 6.17 -3.59 -0.09
N TRP A 99 6.63 -3.82 1.14
CA TRP A 99 7.92 -3.37 1.62
C TRP A 99 9.05 -3.89 0.74
N ASN A 100 9.09 -5.20 0.48
CA ASN A 100 10.16 -5.83 -0.31
C ASN A 100 10.21 -5.34 -1.77
N ASN A 101 9.10 -4.82 -2.31
CA ASN A 101 9.06 -4.21 -3.63
C ASN A 101 9.51 -2.74 -3.66
N LEU A 102 9.74 -2.10 -2.50
CA LEU A 102 10.28 -0.76 -2.45
C LEU A 102 11.75 -0.76 -2.91
N PRO A 103 12.21 0.35 -3.52
CA PRO A 103 13.63 0.54 -3.81
C PRO A 103 14.49 0.28 -2.57
N GLN A 104 15.64 -0.39 -2.76
CA GLN A 104 16.57 -0.65 -1.65
C GLN A 104 16.92 0.64 -0.90
N SER A 105 17.16 1.74 -1.63
CA SER A 105 17.45 3.06 -1.05
C SER A 105 16.38 3.51 -0.07
N THR A 106 15.09 3.28 -0.36
CA THR A 106 13.96 3.59 0.53
C THR A 106 13.91 2.65 1.74
N ARG A 107 14.18 1.35 1.54
CA ARG A 107 14.14 0.35 2.62
C ARG A 107 15.25 0.52 3.65
N THR A 108 16.41 1.02 3.23
CA THR A 108 17.57 1.23 4.12
C THR A 108 17.51 2.52 4.93
N ILE A 109 16.49 3.37 4.72
CA ILE A 109 16.32 4.60 5.49
C ILE A 109 16.05 4.26 6.96
N LYS A 110 16.80 4.89 7.87
CA LYS A 110 16.59 4.76 9.33
C LYS A 110 15.77 5.90 9.94
N SER A 111 15.74 7.05 9.26
CA SER A 111 15.04 8.25 9.72
C SER A 111 13.58 8.26 9.26
N LEU A 112 12.64 8.31 10.20
CA LEU A 112 11.21 8.37 9.90
C LEU A 112 10.83 9.57 9.02
N PRO A 113 11.27 10.82 9.30
CA PRO A 113 10.99 11.96 8.42
C PRO A 113 11.45 11.74 6.97
N LEU A 114 12.67 11.21 6.78
CA LEU A 114 13.19 10.92 5.44
C LEU A 114 12.37 9.83 4.74
N PHE A 115 11.97 8.79 5.49
CA PHE A 115 11.14 7.73 4.94
C PHE A 115 9.79 8.26 4.46
N VAL A 116 9.15 9.17 5.21
CA VAL A 116 7.89 9.81 4.80
C VAL A 116 8.05 10.54 3.48
N LEU A 117 9.10 11.34 3.32
CA LEU A 117 9.39 12.07 2.08
C LEU A 117 9.60 11.12 0.89
N CYS A 118 10.37 10.03 1.08
CA CYS A 118 10.61 9.05 0.03
C CYS A 118 9.34 8.27 -0.36
N ILE A 119 8.48 7.92 0.60
CA ILE A 119 7.21 7.27 0.31
C ILE A 119 6.25 8.21 -0.41
N ASP A 120 6.24 9.50 -0.06
CA ASP A 120 5.48 10.49 -0.81
C ASP A 120 5.91 10.49 -2.27
N ALA A 121 7.20 10.74 -2.53
CA ALA A 121 7.75 10.72 -3.89
C ALA A 121 7.46 9.40 -4.63
N TYR A 122 7.61 8.26 -3.96
CA TYR A 122 7.31 6.94 -4.54
C TYR A 122 5.83 6.82 -4.93
N CYS A 123 4.90 7.22 -4.07
CA CYS A 123 3.46 7.18 -4.34
C CYS A 123 3.00 8.15 -5.43
N PHE A 124 3.80 9.17 -5.78
CA PHE A 124 3.58 10.06 -6.94
C PHE A 124 4.20 9.52 -8.24
N SER A 125 5.04 8.48 -8.19
CA SER A 125 5.62 7.89 -9.40
C SER A 125 4.68 6.88 -10.07
N GLU A 126 4.66 6.83 -11.40
CA GLU A 126 3.91 5.82 -12.18
C GLU A 126 4.28 4.38 -11.80
N ASN A 127 5.52 4.17 -11.33
CA ASN A 127 6.02 2.87 -10.89
C ASN A 127 5.24 2.29 -9.70
N ALA A 128 4.73 3.14 -8.79
CA ALA A 128 3.92 2.66 -7.67
C ALA A 128 2.60 2.03 -8.14
N LEU A 129 1.98 2.55 -9.21
CA LEU A 129 0.72 2.01 -9.75
C LEU A 129 0.93 0.59 -10.31
N ASN A 130 2.07 0.31 -10.93
CA ASN A 130 2.38 -1.01 -11.50
C ASN A 130 2.76 -2.06 -10.45
N VAL A 131 3.48 -1.67 -9.39
CA VAL A 131 3.81 -2.56 -8.26
C VAL A 131 2.57 -2.86 -7.41
N LEU A 132 1.63 -1.91 -7.34
CA LEU A 132 0.33 -2.06 -6.67
C LEU A 132 -0.73 -2.71 -7.55
N ALA A 133 -0.54 -2.74 -8.88
CA ALA A 133 -1.48 -3.31 -9.85
C ALA A 133 -1.90 -4.76 -9.53
N PRO A 134 -0.99 -5.70 -9.21
CA PRO A 134 -1.40 -7.06 -8.82
C PRO A 134 -2.10 -7.13 -7.46
N VAL A 135 -2.05 -6.06 -6.66
CA VAL A 135 -2.81 -5.92 -5.40
C VAL A 135 -4.14 -5.19 -5.63
N SER A 136 -4.29 -4.44 -6.73
CA SER A 136 -5.53 -3.73 -7.11
C SER A 136 -6.45 -4.50 -8.06
N VAL A 137 -6.08 -5.69 -8.54
CA VAL A 137 -6.96 -6.53 -9.40
C VAL A 137 -8.26 -6.93 -8.69
N PHE A 138 -8.38 -6.81 -7.36
CA PHE A 138 -9.65 -7.01 -6.67
C PHE A 138 -10.49 -5.73 -6.58
N GLN A 139 -10.86 -5.20 -7.75
CA GLN A 139 -12.01 -4.32 -7.84
C GLN A 139 -12.82 -4.57 -9.12
N SER A 140 -13.00 -5.84 -9.51
CA SER A 140 -14.16 -6.23 -10.29
C SER A 140 -15.37 -6.33 -9.35
N THR A 141 -16.40 -5.55 -9.63
CA THR A 141 -17.67 -5.46 -8.90
C THR A 141 -18.65 -6.53 -9.36
N SER A 142 -18.43 -7.81 -9.03
CA SER A 142 -19.45 -8.84 -9.33
C SER A 142 -19.83 -9.81 -8.20
N ASP A 143 -19.02 -10.06 -7.17
CA ASP A 143 -19.25 -11.30 -6.39
C ASP A 143 -19.76 -11.10 -4.94
N ILE A 144 -20.46 -10.00 -4.65
CA ILE A 144 -21.18 -9.85 -3.37
C ILE A 144 -22.57 -9.24 -3.61
N LEU A 145 -23.39 -9.92 -4.41
CA LEU A 145 -24.83 -9.83 -4.32
C LEU A 145 -25.38 -11.26 -4.30
N GLY A 146 -26.29 -11.50 -3.35
CA GLY A 146 -26.57 -12.82 -2.81
C GLY A 146 -27.24 -13.83 -3.73
N THR A 147 -27.01 -15.09 -3.40
CA THR A 147 -28.01 -16.16 -3.43
C THR A 147 -27.77 -17.05 -2.22
N LEU A 148 -28.32 -16.64 -1.08
CA LEU A 148 -28.78 -17.60 -0.07
C LEU A 148 -30.20 -17.96 -0.50
N ASN A 149 -30.33 -19.06 -1.23
CA ASN A 149 -31.62 -19.73 -1.39
C ASN A 149 -31.83 -20.60 -0.15
N VAL A 150 -32.90 -20.31 0.59
CA VAL A 150 -33.71 -21.32 1.29
C VAL A 150 -34.85 -21.67 0.35
#